data_AF-A0A314ZMT3-F1
#
_entry.id   AF-A0A314ZMT3-F1
#
_cell.length_a   1.000
_cell.length_b   1.000
_cell.length_c   1.000
_cell.angle_alpha   90.00
_cell.angle_beta   90.00
_cell.angle_gamma   90.00
#
_symmetry.space_group_name_H-M   'P 1'
#
loop_
_entity.id
_entity.type
_entity.pdbx_description
1 polymer ?
#
loop_
_entity_poly.entity_id
_entity_poly.type
_entity_poly.pdbx_seq_one_letter_code
_entity_poly.pdbx_strand_id
1 'polypeptide(L)'
;MFCHLSVAQCPLPIPLPFPSIFGNRVGQHGELLSTPIIDSPSRGSLDVHSIPMAARLRSSSAVLPFLENRLGSLRSFGIARGAPGAELVRSWGFAKDELEDMGEVLSKMITTLDPRSQMSSDSD
;
A
#
# COMPACT_ATOMS: atom_id res chain seq x y z
N MET A 1 22.84 -15.60 -15.76
CA MET A 1 21.38 -15.63 -15.58
C MET A 1 21.00 -14.30 -14.95
N PHE A 2 20.27 -13.45 -15.66
CA PHE A 2 19.87 -12.13 -15.18
C PHE A 2 18.42 -12.21 -14.70
N CYS A 3 18.18 -12.00 -13.40
CA CYS A 3 16.84 -11.94 -12.84
C CYS A 3 16.46 -10.48 -12.61
N HIS A 4 15.30 -10.08 -13.11
CA HIS A 4 14.68 -8.80 -12.78
C HIS A 4 13.74 -9.02 -11.58
N LEU A 5 14.13 -8.47 -10.43
CA LEU A 5 13.31 -8.47 -9.21
C LEU A 5 12.53 -7.16 -9.14
N SER A 6 11.21 -7.25 -9.05
CA SER A 6 10.33 -6.10 -8.79
C SER A 6 9.59 -6.33 -7.49
N VAL A 7 9.69 -5.38 -6.55
CA VAL A 7 9.07 -5.45 -5.22
C VAL A 7 8.10 -4.27 -5.09
N ALA A 8 6.82 -4.56 -4.84
CA ALA A 8 5.80 -3.56 -4.57
C ALA A 8 5.61 -3.41 -3.05
N GLN A 9 5.47 -2.16 -2.57
CA GLN A 9 5.18 -1.87 -1.16
C GLN A 9 3.70 -2.02 -0.79
N CYS A 10 2.83 -2.22 -1.79
CA CYS A 10 1.43 -2.59 -1.60
C CYS A 10 1.23 -4.04 -2.07
N PRO A 11 0.41 -4.84 -1.36
CA PRO A 11 0.05 -6.16 -1.86
C PRO A 11 -0.65 -5.97 -3.20
N LEU A 12 -0.03 -6.45 -4.29
CA LEU A 12 -0.61 -6.38 -5.61
C LEU A 12 -1.91 -7.23 -5.61
N PRO A 13 -3.07 -6.64 -5.91
CA PRO A 13 -4.29 -7.40 -6.08
C PRO A 13 -4.25 -8.01 -7.47
N ILE A 14 -3.52 -9.11 -7.65
CA ILE A 14 -3.63 -9.88 -8.88
C ILE A 14 -4.38 -11.17 -8.54
N PRO A 15 -5.68 -11.25 -8.86
CA PRO A 15 -6.39 -12.52 -8.88
C PRO A 15 -5.93 -13.28 -10.12
N LEU A 16 -4.75 -13.88 -10.06
CA LEU A 16 -4.36 -14.86 -11.07
C LEU A 16 -5.11 -16.16 -10.77
N PRO A 17 -5.54 -16.92 -11.80
CA PRO A 17 -6.16 -18.22 -11.59
C PRO A 17 -5.16 -19.12 -10.85
N PHE A 18 -5.39 -19.22 -9.55
CA PHE A 18 -4.66 -20.10 -8.66
C PHE A 18 -5.04 -21.56 -9.04
N PRO A 19 -4.09 -22.47 -9.34
CA PRO A 19 -2.62 -22.37 -9.27
C PRO A 19 -1.92 -22.58 -10.63
N SER A 20 -2.47 -22.15 -11.77
CA SER A 20 -1.93 -22.57 -13.09
C SER A 20 -0.63 -21.87 -13.53
N ILE A 21 -0.02 -21.04 -12.68
CA ILE A 21 1.20 -20.27 -12.96
C ILE A 21 2.35 -20.58 -12.00
N PHE A 22 2.07 -21.31 -10.93
CA PHE A 22 3.07 -21.62 -9.93
C PHE A 22 3.85 -22.86 -10.34
N GLY A 23 5.17 -22.83 -10.10
CA GLY A 23 6.02 -23.99 -10.33
C GLY A 23 5.58 -25.21 -9.52
N ASN A 24 6.11 -26.38 -9.86
CA ASN A 24 5.73 -27.68 -9.29
C ASN A 24 6.05 -27.89 -7.79
N ARG A 25 6.43 -26.84 -7.07
CA ARG A 25 6.65 -26.84 -5.61
C ARG A 25 5.60 -26.06 -4.83
N VAL A 26 4.56 -25.55 -5.50
CA VAL A 26 3.42 -24.92 -4.84
C VAL A 26 2.23 -25.85 -4.91
N GLY A 27 1.71 -26.25 -3.75
CA GLY A 27 0.54 -27.13 -3.67
C GLY A 27 -0.77 -26.40 -3.96
N GLN A 28 -1.85 -27.17 -4.02
CA GLN A 28 -3.20 -26.68 -4.36
C GLN A 28 -3.82 -25.74 -3.31
N HIS A 29 -3.17 -25.57 -2.16
CA HIS A 29 -3.57 -24.62 -1.11
C HIS A 29 -2.52 -23.51 -0.89
N GLY A 30 -1.51 -23.41 -1.76
CA GLY A 30 -0.47 -22.38 -1.70
C GLY A 30 0.71 -22.74 -0.80
N GLU A 31 0.74 -23.96 -0.28
CA GLU A 31 1.83 -24.50 0.51
C GLU A 31 3.10 -24.71 -0.33
N LEU A 32 4.26 -24.48 0.28
CA LEU A 32 5.56 -24.77 -0.33
C LEU A 32 5.96 -26.22 -0.03
N LEU A 33 6.15 -27.02 -1.07
CA LEU A 33 6.53 -28.41 -0.98
C LEU A 33 8.05 -28.58 -1.06
N SER A 34 8.60 -29.43 -0.19
CA SER A 34 10.03 -29.77 -0.17
C SER A 34 10.43 -30.60 -1.40
N THR A 35 9.49 -31.39 -1.93
CA THR A 35 9.66 -32.22 -3.12
C THR A 35 8.76 -31.71 -4.25
N PRO A 36 9.27 -31.65 -5.50
CA PRO A 36 8.46 -31.25 -6.64
C PRO A 36 7.33 -32.27 -6.92
N ILE A 37 6.18 -31.78 -7.36
CA ILE A 37 5.05 -32.57 -7.85
C ILE A 37 5.46 -33.17 -9.20
N ILE A 38 5.52 -34.50 -9.26
CA ILE A 38 6.08 -35.25 -10.40
C ILE A 38 5.18 -35.15 -11.65
N ASP A 39 3.86 -35.12 -11.45
CA ASP A 39 2.85 -35.08 -12.53
C ASP A 39 2.27 -33.68 -12.76
N SER A 40 2.99 -32.61 -12.38
CA SER A 40 2.52 -31.27 -12.68
C SER A 40 2.61 -31.03 -14.20
N PRO A 41 1.50 -30.76 -14.92
CA PRO A 41 1.58 -30.36 -16.32
C PRO A 41 2.50 -29.15 -16.46
N SER A 42 3.32 -29.10 -17.52
CA SER A 42 4.15 -27.91 -17.82
C SER A 42 3.21 -26.72 -18.06
N ARG A 43 3.10 -25.84 -17.07
CA ARG A 43 2.07 -24.79 -17.06
C ARG A 43 2.70 -23.41 -17.17
N GLY A 44 2.55 -22.81 -18.35
CA GLY A 44 2.81 -21.40 -18.63
C GLY A 44 4.27 -21.05 -18.91
N SER A 45 4.48 -19.99 -19.69
CA SER A 45 5.80 -19.47 -20.09
C SER A 45 6.56 -18.71 -18.96
N LEU A 46 5.98 -18.64 -17.76
CA LEU A 46 6.49 -17.86 -16.63
C LEU A 46 6.61 -18.76 -15.40
N ASP A 47 7.83 -19.14 -15.04
CA ASP A 47 8.12 -19.85 -13.79
C ASP A 47 7.95 -18.86 -12.61
N VAL A 48 6.79 -18.89 -11.95
CA VAL A 48 6.58 -18.13 -10.71
C VAL A 48 7.13 -18.92 -9.53
N HIS A 49 8.19 -18.38 -8.90
CA HIS A 49 8.73 -18.90 -7.65
C HIS A 49 8.04 -18.23 -6.45
N SER A 50 7.36 -19.04 -5.64
CA SER A 50 6.85 -18.57 -4.34
C SER A 50 8.00 -18.49 -3.34
N ILE A 51 8.15 -17.33 -2.70
CA ILE A 51 9.14 -17.08 -1.65
C ILE A 51 8.37 -16.93 -0.34
N PRO A 52 8.77 -17.61 0.76
CA PRO A 52 8.14 -17.42 2.05
C PRO A 52 8.28 -15.94 2.47
N MET A 53 7.15 -15.26 2.61
CA MET A 53 7.09 -13.86 3.02
C MET A 53 6.34 -13.76 4.33
N ALA A 54 6.95 -13.11 5.32
CA ALA A 54 6.26 -12.71 6.54
C ALA A 54 5.91 -11.22 6.44
N ALA A 55 4.63 -10.89 6.55
CA ALA A 55 4.16 -9.52 6.65
C ALA A 55 3.62 -9.27 8.06
N ARG A 56 3.98 -8.13 8.65
CA ARG A 56 3.44 -7.70 9.94
C ARG A 56 2.47 -6.54 9.73
N LEU A 57 1.19 -6.78 9.98
CA LEU A 57 0.20 -5.72 10.09
C LEU A 57 0.05 -5.33 11.56
N ARG A 58 0.16 -4.04 11.86
CA ARG A 58 -0.03 -3.50 13.21
C ARG A 58 -0.80 -2.19 13.12
N SER A 59 -1.78 -2.00 14.01
CA SER A 59 -2.33 -0.67 14.29
C SER A 59 -1.36 0.10 15.17
N SER A 60 -0.78 1.19 14.65
CA SER A 60 0.25 1.97 15.34
C SER A 60 0.26 3.41 14.85
N SER A 61 0.57 4.34 15.73
CA SER A 61 0.87 5.75 15.41
C SER A 61 2.15 5.93 14.57
N ALA A 62 2.90 4.86 14.26
CA ALA A 62 4.05 4.92 13.37
C ALA A 62 3.73 5.43 11.95
N VAL A 63 2.45 5.46 11.55
CA VAL A 63 2.00 6.04 10.27
C VAL A 63 1.96 7.58 10.29
N LEU A 64 2.06 8.21 11.45
CA LEU A 64 1.96 9.67 11.61
C LEU A 64 2.86 10.48 10.66
N PRO A 65 4.17 10.20 10.54
CA PRO A 65 5.03 10.99 9.64
C PRO A 65 4.61 10.91 8.17
N PHE A 66 4.05 9.76 7.77
CA PHE A 66 3.49 9.61 6.42
C PHE A 66 2.26 10.50 6.23
N LEU A 67 1.33 10.51 7.18
CA LEU A 67 0.14 11.34 7.12
C LEU A 67 0.47 12.85 7.15
N GLU A 68 1.39 13.26 8.03
CA GLU A 68 1.87 14.65 8.13
C GLU A 68 2.51 15.12 6.82
N ASN A 69 3.38 14.29 6.22
CA ASN A 69 4.00 14.60 4.94
C ASN A 69 2.95 14.70 3.81
N ARG A 70 1.95 13.81 3.80
CA ARG A 70 0.86 13.86 2.81
C ARG A 70 -0.02 15.09 2.97
N LEU A 71 -0.37 15.47 4.20
CA LEU A 71 -1.09 16.70 4.48
C LEU A 71 -0.29 17.94 4.06
N GLY A 72 1.00 17.96 4.35
CA GLY A 72 1.91 19.02 3.91
C GLY A 72 1.95 19.15 2.39
N SER A 73 2.12 18.02 1.69
CA SER A 73 2.14 17.94 0.23
C SER A 73 0.82 18.41 -0.40
N LEU A 74 -0.32 17.97 0.15
CA LEU A 74 -1.64 18.37 -0.32
C LEU A 74 -1.84 19.88 -0.17
N ARG A 75 -1.43 20.45 0.98
CA ARG A 75 -1.49 21.90 1.21
C ARG A 75 -0.60 22.68 0.25
N SER A 76 0.66 22.28 0.08
CA SER A 76 1.62 23.02 -0.75
C SER A 76 1.38 22.87 -2.24
N PHE A 77 0.93 21.70 -2.70
CA PHE A 77 0.84 21.37 -4.13
C PHE A 77 -0.59 21.31 -4.67
N GLY A 78 -1.60 21.08 -3.82
CA GLY A 78 -3.00 20.97 -4.24
C GLY A 78 -3.86 22.18 -3.85
N ILE A 79 -3.74 22.66 -2.61
CA ILE A 79 -4.70 23.63 -2.03
C ILE A 79 -4.21 25.08 -2.11
N ALA A 80 -2.91 25.31 -1.87
CA ALA A 80 -2.37 26.67 -1.80
C ALA A 80 -2.70 27.49 -3.06
N ARG A 81 -2.85 28.80 -2.89
CA ARG A 81 -3.10 29.69 -4.02
C ARG A 81 -1.91 29.60 -5.00
N GLY A 82 -2.20 29.28 -6.26
CA GLY A 82 -1.16 29.09 -7.28
C GLY A 82 -0.32 27.83 -7.07
N ALA A 83 -0.85 26.84 -6.34
CA ALA A 83 -0.14 25.59 -6.11
C ALA A 83 0.19 24.89 -7.44
N PRO A 84 1.43 24.39 -7.62
CA PRO A 84 1.91 23.90 -8.90
C PRO A 84 1.18 22.64 -9.38
N GLY A 85 0.55 21.88 -8.48
CA GLY A 85 -0.24 20.70 -8.80
C GLY A 85 -1.73 20.97 -9.01
N ALA A 86 -2.21 22.21 -8.82
CA ALA A 86 -3.64 22.53 -8.81
C ALA A 86 -4.34 22.24 -10.15
N GLU A 87 -3.68 22.52 -11.29
CA GLU A 87 -4.21 22.17 -12.62
C GLU A 87 -4.21 20.65 -12.84
N LEU A 88 -3.19 19.95 -12.37
CA LEU A 88 -3.07 18.50 -12.55
C LEU A 88 -4.20 17.77 -11.82
N VAL A 89 -4.42 18.09 -10.54
CA VAL A 89 -5.50 17.46 -9.76
C VAL A 89 -6.88 17.83 -10.29
N ARG A 90 -7.07 19.07 -10.79
CA ARG A 90 -8.28 19.47 -11.51
C ARG A 90 -8.48 18.64 -12.79
N SER A 91 -7.42 18.38 -13.55
CA SER A 91 -7.49 17.54 -14.75
C SER A 91 -7.85 16.09 -14.46
N TRP A 92 -7.60 15.61 -13.23
CA TRP A 92 -8.05 14.30 -12.74
C TRP A 92 -9.49 14.30 -12.22
N GLY A 93 -10.14 15.47 -12.21
CA GLY A 93 -11.54 15.63 -11.79
C GLY A 93 -11.72 16.10 -10.34
N PHE A 94 -10.65 16.45 -9.62
CA PHE A 94 -10.77 16.96 -8.26
C PHE A 94 -11.08 18.45 -8.23
N ALA A 95 -12.16 18.80 -7.52
CA ALA A 95 -12.49 20.18 -7.23
C ALA A 95 -11.69 20.71 -6.02
N LYS A 96 -11.62 22.04 -5.86
CA LYS A 96 -10.78 22.66 -4.82
C LYS A 96 -11.30 22.36 -3.41
N ASP A 97 -12.62 22.40 -3.25
CA ASP A 97 -13.35 22.04 -2.03
C ASP A 97 -13.11 20.58 -1.64
N GLU A 98 -13.13 19.64 -2.59
CA GLU A 98 -12.81 18.24 -2.31
C GLU A 98 -11.38 18.06 -1.74
N LEU A 99 -10.41 18.83 -2.26
CA LEU A 99 -9.03 18.79 -1.75
C LEU A 99 -8.92 19.41 -0.34
N GLU A 100 -9.70 20.45 -0.07
CA GLU A 100 -9.79 21.06 1.26
C GLU A 100 -10.38 20.08 2.27
N ASP A 101 -11.49 19.41 1.92
CA ASP A 101 -12.13 18.35 2.72
C ASP A 101 -11.15 17.20 3.01
N MET A 102 -10.40 16.74 2.00
CA MET A 102 -9.34 15.74 2.19
C MET A 102 -8.27 16.22 3.17
N GLY A 103 -7.91 17.50 3.11
CA GLY A 103 -6.95 18.11 4.04
C GLY A 103 -7.47 18.14 5.48
N GLU A 104 -8.75 18.41 5.68
CA GLU A 104 -9.40 18.37 7.00
C GLU A 104 -9.44 16.95 7.56
N VAL A 105 -9.82 15.97 6.73
CA VAL A 105 -9.86 14.55 7.10
C VAL A 105 -8.47 14.05 7.52
N LEU A 106 -7.42 14.40 6.76
CA LEU A 106 -6.04 14.07 7.12
C LEU A 106 -5.61 14.75 8.42
N SER A 107 -5.98 16.02 8.61
CA SER A 107 -5.67 16.76 9.85
C SER A 107 -6.30 16.07 11.06
N LYS A 108 -7.58 15.68 10.96
CA LYS A 108 -8.29 14.96 12.01
C LYS A 108 -7.66 13.61 12.33
N MET A 109 -7.22 12.86 11.31
CA MET A 109 -6.51 11.59 11.51
C MET A 109 -5.19 11.78 12.26
N ILE A 110 -4.40 12.80 11.90
CA ILE A 110 -3.15 13.13 12.59
C ILE A 110 -3.42 13.45 14.06
N THR A 111 -4.40 14.32 14.35
CA THR A 111 -4.77 14.66 15.74
C THR A 111 -5.21 13.43 16.55
N THR A 112 -5.96 12.52 15.92
CA THR A 112 -6.45 11.28 16.57
C THR A 112 -5.32 10.31 16.88
N LEU A 113 -4.29 10.27 16.03
CA LEU A 113 -3.16 9.35 16.16
C LEU A 113 -2.01 9.91 17.00
N ASP A 114 -1.95 11.22 17.26
CA ASP A 114 -0.90 11.86 18.06
C ASP A 114 -0.97 11.39 19.53
N PRO A 115 0.04 10.68 20.05
CA PRO A 115 0.04 10.22 21.44
C PRO A 115 -0.01 11.37 22.45
N ARG A 116 0.42 12.58 22.05
CA ARG A 116 0.41 13.77 22.91
C ARG A 116 -0.98 14.34 23.12
N SER A 117 -1.93 14.09 22.21
CA SER A 117 -3.31 14.55 22.35
C SER A 117 -4.06 13.78 23.45
N GLN A 118 -3.73 12.51 23.66
CA GLN A 118 -4.28 11.66 24.73
C GLN A 118 -3.79 12.08 26.13
N MET A 119 -2.56 12.60 26.25
CA MET A 119 -1.97 12.98 27.54
C MET A 119 -2.56 14.27 28.15
N SER A 120 -3.29 15.05 27.35
CA SER A 120 -3.89 16.33 27.79
C SER A 120 -5.25 16.16 28.47
N SER A 121 -5.83 14.96 28.50
CA SER A 121 -7.22 14.74 28.94
C SER A 121 -7.39 14.23 30.38
N ASP A 122 -6.31 13.84 31.06
CA ASP A 122 -6.35 13.25 32.42
C ASP A 122 -5.76 14.19 33.49
N SER A 123 -6.09 15.48 33.45
CA SER A 123 -5.77 16.41 34.54
C SER A 123 -6.99 17.27 34.87
N ASP A 124 -7.85 16.74 35.75
CA ASP A 124 -8.76 17.47 36.64
C ASP A 124 -8.72 16.82 38.02
#